data_AF-A0A260WWM8-F1
#
_entry.id   AF-A0A260WWM8-F1
#
_cell.length_a   1.000
_cell.length_b   1.000
_cell.length_c   1.000
_cell.angle_alpha   90.00
_cell.angle_beta   90.00
_cell.angle_gamma   90.00
#
_symmetry.space_group_name_H-M   'P 1'
#
loop_
_entity.id
_entity.type
_entity.pdbx_description
1 polymer ?
#
loop_
_entity_poly.entity_id
_entity_poly.type
_entity_poly.pdbx_seq_one_letter_code
_entity_poly.pdbx_strand_id
1 'polypeptide(L)'
;MNEEPTVDYRHAGDGNRKESPIVPRETSSDSRDNHLTLRRVVRQQRLIEILADSPLPVPTEDLAEKLQVSARTVERDRRRLVESGVPIVSVPGTGGGSRLPSHDKPAPLHLSFEEIAALIAALAALGPTETDSAQSAMTALVAAITPSQPRGLR
;
A
#
# COMPACT_ATOMS: atom_id res chain seq x y z
N MET A 1 -80.05 20.70 -11.67
CA MET A 1 -79.60 20.07 -10.42
C MET A 1 -79.96 18.60 -10.53
N ASN A 2 -79.37 17.89 -11.49
CA ASN A 2 -77.98 17.40 -11.65
C ASN A 2 -77.87 15.99 -11.07
N GLU A 3 -77.65 15.10 -12.02
CA GLU A 3 -77.66 13.64 -12.00
C GLU A 3 -76.33 13.11 -11.45
N GLU A 4 -76.37 12.04 -10.65
CA GLU A 4 -75.29 11.03 -10.62
C GLU A 4 -75.59 10.02 -11.75
N PRO A 5 -74.64 9.26 -12.37
CA PRO A 5 -73.56 8.51 -11.68
C PRO A 5 -72.27 8.17 -12.50
N THR A 6 -71.35 7.37 -11.89
CA THR A 6 -70.58 6.22 -12.47
C THR A 6 -69.04 6.20 -12.23
N VAL A 7 -68.64 5.68 -11.06
CA VAL A 7 -67.85 4.45 -10.76
C VAL A 7 -66.41 4.19 -11.29
N ASP A 8 -65.53 3.84 -10.31
CA ASP A 8 -64.34 2.93 -10.29
C ASP A 8 -62.98 3.29 -10.93
N TYR A 9 -61.80 2.84 -10.45
CA TYR A 9 -61.35 1.98 -9.32
C TYR A 9 -59.82 2.24 -9.13
N ARG A 10 -59.31 2.10 -7.89
CA ARG A 10 -57.97 1.58 -7.48
C ARG A 10 -56.72 2.50 -7.32
N HIS A 11 -56.10 2.28 -6.15
CA HIS A 11 -54.65 2.15 -5.80
C HIS A 11 -53.77 3.38 -5.52
N ALA A 12 -53.44 3.57 -4.23
CA ALA A 12 -52.08 3.63 -3.64
C ALA A 12 -52.25 3.91 -2.12
N GLY A 13 -51.80 3.10 -1.16
CA GLY A 13 -50.47 2.48 -1.05
C GLY A 13 -49.51 3.52 -0.47
N ASP A 14 -49.47 3.69 0.85
CA ASP A 14 -48.47 3.09 1.76
C ASP A 14 -47.37 4.12 2.13
N GLY A 15 -46.82 3.93 3.32
CA GLY A 15 -46.13 4.92 4.14
C GLY A 15 -44.99 5.66 3.45
N ASN A 16 -44.97 6.97 3.67
CA ASN A 16 -43.76 7.79 3.53
C ASN A 16 -42.79 7.48 4.69
N ARG A 17 -42.22 6.27 4.70
CA ARG A 17 -40.99 5.99 5.44
C ARG A 17 -39.85 6.54 4.58
N LYS A 18 -39.37 7.71 4.98
CA LYS A 18 -38.07 8.26 4.56
C LYS A 18 -36.99 7.26 4.98
N GLU A 19 -36.71 6.25 4.16
CA GLU A 19 -35.47 5.49 4.26
C GLU A 19 -34.34 6.49 4.03
N SER A 20 -33.75 6.90 5.14
CA SER A 20 -32.49 7.63 5.12
C SER A 20 -31.44 6.70 4.51
N PRO A 21 -30.52 7.20 3.66
CA PRO A 21 -29.47 6.36 3.13
C PRO A 21 -28.74 5.70 4.29
N ILE A 22 -28.68 4.38 4.30
CA ILE A 22 -27.83 3.62 5.21
C ILE A 22 -26.40 3.93 4.77
N VAL A 23 -25.85 5.04 5.24
CA VAL A 23 -24.42 5.33 5.10
C VAL A 23 -23.72 4.28 5.96
N PRO A 24 -22.92 3.36 5.38
CA PRO A 24 -22.15 2.42 6.18
C PRO A 24 -21.32 3.23 7.18
N ARG A 25 -21.57 3.04 8.47
CA ARG A 25 -20.72 3.60 9.52
C ARG A 25 -19.43 2.77 9.51
N GLU A 26 -18.49 3.10 8.62
CA GLU A 26 -17.10 2.68 8.80
C GLU A 26 -16.71 3.09 10.22
N THR A 27 -16.43 2.10 11.07
CA THR A 27 -16.17 2.40 12.47
C THR A 27 -14.84 3.13 12.55
N SER A 28 -14.74 4.13 13.42
CA SER A 28 -13.49 4.88 13.62
C SER A 28 -12.30 4.02 14.09
N SER A 29 -12.55 2.76 14.46
CA SER A 29 -11.53 1.74 14.70
C SER A 29 -10.91 1.24 13.39
N ASP A 30 -11.72 0.86 12.40
CA ASP A 30 -11.25 0.30 11.13
C ASP A 30 -10.33 1.29 10.38
N SER A 31 -10.69 2.58 10.36
CA SER A 31 -9.85 3.61 9.72
C SER A 31 -8.52 3.82 10.46
N ARG A 32 -8.50 3.70 11.80
CA ARG A 32 -7.25 3.83 12.59
C ARG A 32 -6.36 2.61 12.40
N ASP A 33 -6.93 1.42 12.38
CA ASP A 33 -6.19 0.17 12.18
C ASP A 33 -5.57 0.12 10.78
N ASN A 34 -6.30 0.62 9.76
CA ASN A 34 -5.77 0.80 8.41
C ASN A 34 -4.61 1.79 8.38
N HIS A 35 -4.74 2.97 9.00
CA HIS A 35 -3.66 3.97 9.04
C HIS A 35 -2.42 3.46 9.78
N LEU A 36 -2.60 2.72 10.88
CA LEU A 36 -1.48 2.10 11.61
C LEU A 36 -0.78 1.01 10.78
N THR A 37 -1.54 0.29 9.97
CA THR A 37 -1.01 -0.70 9.02
C THR A 37 -0.20 -0.02 7.91
N LEU A 38 -0.74 1.04 7.30
CA LEU A 38 -0.04 1.83 6.28
C LEU A 38 1.25 2.43 6.82
N ARG A 39 1.21 3.09 7.99
CA ARG A 39 2.42 3.61 8.65
C ARG A 39 3.48 2.56 8.89
N ARG A 40 3.07 1.34 9.26
CA ARG A 40 4.00 0.22 9.43
C ARG A 40 4.63 -0.16 8.09
N VAL A 41 3.84 -0.34 7.05
CA VAL A 41 4.34 -0.75 5.71
C VAL A 41 5.30 0.29 5.15
N VAL A 42 4.94 1.58 5.21
CA VAL A 42 5.82 2.68 4.79
C VAL A 42 7.12 2.69 5.59
N ARG A 43 7.05 2.50 6.91
CA ARG A 43 8.26 2.42 7.74
C ARG A 43 9.14 1.21 7.41
N GLN A 44 8.54 0.06 7.13
CA GLN A 44 9.25 -1.14 6.70
C GLN A 44 9.95 -0.95 5.36
N GLN A 45 9.27 -0.32 4.39
CA GLN A 45 9.87 0.07 3.12
C GLN A 45 11.06 1.01 3.34
N ARG A 46 10.90 2.05 4.17
CA ARG A 46 11.99 2.99 4.46
C ARG A 46 13.18 2.33 5.16
N LEU A 47 12.92 1.35 6.04
CA LEU A 47 13.98 0.54 6.66
C LEU A 47 14.80 -0.18 5.58
N ILE A 48 14.14 -0.82 4.61
CA ILE A 48 14.83 -1.50 3.49
C ILE A 48 15.67 -0.51 2.69
N GLU A 49 15.12 0.66 2.35
CA GLU A 49 15.83 1.70 1.61
C GLU A 49 17.10 2.16 2.34
N ILE A 50 17.01 2.45 3.65
CA ILE A 50 18.18 2.84 4.45
C ILE A 50 19.26 1.74 4.45
N LEU A 51 18.87 0.48 4.54
CA LEU A 51 19.81 -0.63 4.52
C LEU A 51 20.41 -0.87 3.12
N ALA A 52 19.65 -0.64 2.07
CA ALA A 52 20.10 -0.78 0.69
C ALA A 52 21.11 0.31 0.30
N ASP A 53 20.91 1.53 0.79
CA ASP A 53 21.81 2.68 0.54
C ASP A 53 23.10 2.62 1.38
N SER A 54 23.14 1.79 2.43
CA SER A 54 24.29 1.68 3.33
C SER A 54 25.24 0.55 2.93
N PRO A 55 26.52 0.83 2.62
CA PRO A 55 27.50 -0.22 2.37
C PRO A 55 27.93 -0.95 3.66
N LEU A 56 27.71 -0.32 4.83
CA LEU A 56 28.08 -0.82 6.15
C LEU A 56 26.84 -1.26 6.94
N PRO A 57 26.99 -2.16 7.93
CA PRO A 57 25.93 -2.45 8.87
C PRO A 57 25.43 -1.18 9.57
N VAL A 58 24.11 -1.05 9.71
CA VAL A 58 23.46 0.11 10.34
C VAL A 58 23.00 -0.28 11.75
N PRO A 59 23.48 0.38 12.81
CA PRO A 59 23.03 0.15 14.18
C PRO A 59 21.52 0.38 14.33
N THR A 60 20.90 -0.36 15.26
CA THR A 60 19.46 -0.23 15.55
C THR A 60 19.09 1.17 16.04
N GLU A 61 19.98 1.82 16.79
CA GLU A 61 19.76 3.18 17.29
C GLU A 61 19.80 4.21 16.14
N ASP A 62 20.73 4.08 15.19
CA ASP A 62 20.78 4.93 13.99
C ASP A 62 19.53 4.76 13.12
N LEU A 63 19.03 3.52 12.99
CA LEU A 63 17.76 3.24 12.32
C LEU A 63 16.58 3.88 13.07
N ALA A 64 16.59 3.81 14.40
CA ALA A 64 15.56 4.38 15.25
C ALA A 64 15.49 5.91 15.11
N GLU A 65 16.64 6.58 15.07
CA GLU A 65 16.76 8.02 14.82
C GLU A 65 16.26 8.39 13.42
N LYS A 66 16.75 7.71 12.37
CA LYS A 66 16.36 7.98 10.96
C LYS A 66 14.88 7.74 10.70
N LEU A 67 14.29 6.73 11.35
CA LEU A 67 12.87 6.37 11.20
C LEU A 67 11.97 7.06 12.22
N GLN A 68 12.54 7.83 13.16
CA GLN A 68 11.84 8.52 14.25
C GLN A 68 10.94 7.59 15.08
N VAL A 69 11.46 6.43 15.46
CA VAL A 69 10.77 5.43 16.29
C VAL A 69 11.70 4.87 17.35
N SER A 70 11.19 4.04 18.27
CA SER A 70 12.05 3.37 19.24
C SER A 70 12.84 2.21 18.62
N ALA A 71 14.00 1.88 19.19
CA ALA A 71 14.79 0.69 18.83
C ALA A 71 13.95 -0.61 18.89
N ARG A 72 13.04 -0.73 19.89
CA ARG A 72 12.09 -1.85 19.97
C ARG A 72 11.18 -1.95 18.75
N THR A 73 10.76 -0.81 18.20
CA THR A 73 9.92 -0.76 16.99
C THR A 73 10.71 -1.18 15.76
N VAL A 74 11.94 -0.68 15.62
CA VAL A 74 12.87 -1.10 14.56
C VAL A 74 13.07 -2.61 14.58
N GLU A 75 13.38 -3.20 15.73
CA GLU A 75 13.61 -4.65 15.80
C GLU A 75 12.37 -5.48 15.48
N ARG A 76 11.19 -5.00 15.87
CA ARG A 76 9.95 -5.67 15.53
C ARG A 76 9.68 -5.63 14.03
N ASP A 77 9.91 -4.49 13.38
CA ASP A 77 9.67 -4.34 11.95
C ASP A 77 10.73 -5.08 11.13
N ARG A 78 12.00 -5.06 11.55
CA ARG A 78 13.07 -5.88 10.98
C ARG A 78 12.75 -7.37 11.04
N ARG A 79 12.34 -7.88 12.21
CA ARG A 79 11.95 -9.29 12.35
C ARG A 79 10.84 -9.67 11.38
N ARG A 80 9.81 -8.84 11.24
CA ARG A 80 8.71 -9.08 10.28
C ARG A 80 9.20 -9.13 8.83
N LEU A 81 10.17 -8.27 8.47
CA LEU A 81 10.78 -8.27 7.15
C LEU A 81 11.60 -9.55 6.90
N VAL A 82 12.35 -10.02 7.90
CA VAL A 82 13.07 -11.29 7.82
C VAL A 82 12.09 -12.46 7.69
N GLU A 83 11.01 -12.47 8.48
CA GLU A 83 9.94 -13.47 8.40
C GLU A 83 9.23 -13.47 7.04
N SER A 84 9.16 -12.32 6.36
CA SER A 84 8.64 -12.21 4.99
C SER A 84 9.66 -12.53 3.90
N GLY A 85 10.89 -12.95 4.25
CA GLY A 85 11.93 -13.35 3.31
C GLY A 85 12.85 -12.24 2.81
N VAL A 86 12.77 -11.02 3.36
CA VAL A 86 13.75 -9.98 3.04
C VAL A 86 15.09 -10.38 3.68
N PRO A 87 16.21 -10.40 2.91
CA PRO A 87 17.47 -11.00 3.37
C PRO A 87 18.25 -10.05 4.32
N ILE A 88 17.62 -9.53 5.38
CA ILE A 88 18.30 -8.69 6.36
C ILE A 88 19.09 -9.57 7.33
N VAL A 89 20.41 -9.35 7.40
CA VAL A 89 21.31 -10.04 8.32
C VAL A 89 21.70 -9.14 9.49
N SER A 90 21.95 -9.75 10.65
CA SER A 90 22.48 -9.07 11.83
C SER A 90 23.99 -9.31 11.92
N VAL A 91 24.76 -8.23 12.03
CA VAL A 91 26.21 -8.26 12.21
C VAL A 91 26.52 -7.96 13.67
N PRO A 92 27.16 -8.87 14.43
CA PRO A 92 27.47 -8.66 15.84
C PRO A 92 28.69 -7.75 16.05
N GLY A 93 28.85 -7.25 17.28
CA GLY A 93 30.03 -6.49 17.72
C GLY A 93 29.91 -4.97 17.60
N THR A 94 30.97 -4.27 17.99
CA THR A 94 31.06 -2.79 17.91
C THR A 94 31.08 -2.35 16.45
N GLY A 95 30.15 -1.48 16.06
CA GLY A 95 29.90 -1.14 14.65
C GLY A 95 29.07 -2.19 13.89
N GLY A 96 28.53 -3.18 14.60
CA GLY A 96 27.53 -4.11 14.10
C GLY A 96 26.16 -3.47 13.95
N GLY A 97 25.19 -4.24 13.46
CA GLY A 97 23.85 -3.75 13.19
C GLY A 97 23.12 -4.60 12.16
N SER A 98 22.07 -4.02 11.58
CA SER A 98 21.33 -4.65 10.49
C SER A 98 21.99 -4.31 9.16
N ARG A 99 22.06 -5.28 8.26
CA ARG A 99 22.58 -5.08 6.91
C ARG A 99 21.69 -5.80 5.91
N LEU A 100 21.42 -5.15 4.79
CA LEU A 100 20.97 -5.85 3.60
C LEU A 100 22.24 -6.22 2.81
N PRO A 101 22.55 -7.52 2.62
CA PRO A 101 23.71 -7.94 1.85
C PRO A 101 23.69 -7.25 0.50
N SER A 102 24.81 -6.61 0.15
CA SER A 102 24.90 -5.87 -1.09
C SER A 102 24.73 -6.82 -2.28
N HIS A 103 23.78 -6.48 -3.13
CA HIS A 103 23.79 -6.87 -4.53
C HIS A 103 24.19 -5.61 -5.27
N ASP A 104 25.25 -5.63 -6.09
CA ASP A 104 25.74 -4.43 -6.78
C ASP A 104 24.61 -3.71 -7.55
N LYS A 105 23.61 -4.49 -8.01
CA LYS A 105 22.27 -4.08 -8.44
C LYS A 105 21.28 -5.24 -8.19
N PRO A 106 19.97 -4.99 -8.04
CA PRO A 106 18.99 -6.06 -8.18
C PRO A 106 19.17 -6.74 -9.54
N ALA A 107 19.14 -8.07 -9.56
CA ALA A 107 19.20 -8.83 -10.80
C ALA A 107 18.01 -8.44 -11.70
N PRO A 108 18.16 -8.43 -13.04
CA PRO A 108 17.04 -8.18 -13.94
C PRO A 108 15.88 -9.14 -13.66
N LEU A 109 14.76 -8.59 -13.21
CA LEU A 109 13.55 -9.34 -12.90
C LEU A 109 12.63 -9.34 -14.12
N HIS A 110 12.23 -10.53 -14.56
CA HIS A 110 11.19 -10.68 -15.57
C HIS A 110 9.87 -10.90 -14.83
N LEU A 111 8.89 -10.07 -15.12
CA LEU A 111 7.55 -10.18 -14.55
C LEU A 111 6.55 -10.48 -15.67
N SER A 112 5.61 -11.39 -15.40
CA SER A 112 4.46 -11.61 -16.27
C SER A 112 3.51 -10.42 -16.23
N PHE A 113 2.60 -10.34 -17.20
CA PHE A 113 1.58 -9.29 -17.21
C PHE A 113 0.69 -9.37 -15.96
N GLU A 114 0.32 -10.57 -15.54
CA GLU A 114 -0.49 -10.84 -14.36
C GLU A 114 0.23 -10.42 -13.07
N GLU A 115 1.54 -10.68 -12.98
CA GLU A 115 2.37 -10.25 -11.85
C GLU A 115 2.47 -8.73 -11.77
N ILE A 116 2.66 -8.05 -12.91
CA ILE A 116 2.66 -6.59 -12.96
C ILE A 116 1.30 -6.03 -12.54
N ALA A 117 0.20 -6.61 -13.04
CA ALA A 117 -1.15 -6.20 -12.66
C ALA A 117 -1.41 -6.38 -11.16
N ALA A 118 -0.93 -7.48 -10.57
CA ALA A 118 -1.03 -7.73 -9.13
C ALA A 118 -0.26 -6.68 -8.30
N LEU A 119 0.94 -6.30 -8.73
CA LEU A 119 1.75 -5.25 -8.07
C LEU A 119 1.09 -3.87 -8.17
N ILE A 120 0.53 -3.52 -9.33
CA ILE A 120 -0.22 -2.27 -9.52
C ILE A 120 -1.43 -2.25 -8.57
N ALA A 121 -2.20 -3.33 -8.49
CA ALA A 121 -3.36 -3.42 -7.59
C ALA A 121 -2.95 -3.30 -6.11
N ALA A 122 -1.86 -3.96 -5.71
CA ALA A 122 -1.33 -3.86 -4.35
C ALA A 122 -0.86 -2.44 -4.00
N LEU A 123 -0.15 -1.77 -4.91
CA LEU A 123 0.29 -0.38 -4.72
C LEU A 123 -0.89 0.60 -4.69
N ALA A 124 -1.90 0.40 -5.54
CA ALA A 124 -3.11 1.21 -5.54
C ALA A 124 -3.85 1.11 -4.20
N ALA A 125 -3.91 -0.09 -3.60
CA ALA A 125 -4.51 -0.30 -2.28
C ALA A 125 -3.71 0.31 -1.12
N LEU A 126 -2.37 0.34 -1.24
CA LEU A 126 -1.47 0.92 -0.24
C LEU A 126 -1.36 2.44 -0.33
N GLY A 127 -1.74 3.04 -1.46
CA GLY A 127 -1.51 4.46 -1.74
C GLY A 127 -0.26 4.66 -2.59
N PRO A 128 -0.39 4.75 -3.92
CA PRO A 128 0.75 4.75 -4.84
C PRO A 128 1.58 6.04 -4.79
N THR A 129 1.14 7.04 -4.05
CA THR A 129 1.81 8.34 -3.88
C THR A 129 2.25 8.59 -2.44
N GLU A 130 2.14 7.60 -1.55
CA GLU A 130 2.53 7.75 -0.14
C GLU A 130 4.06 7.93 0.03
N THR A 131 4.85 7.45 -0.94
CA THR A 131 6.30 7.62 -0.98
C THR A 131 6.77 7.85 -2.42
N ASP A 132 7.89 8.54 -2.59
CA ASP A 132 8.49 8.77 -3.91
C ASP A 132 8.84 7.46 -4.63
N SER A 133 9.29 6.45 -3.90
CA SER A 133 9.59 5.12 -4.41
C SER A 133 8.34 4.33 -4.80
N ALA A 134 7.22 4.46 -4.06
CA ALA A 134 5.94 3.89 -4.49
C ALA A 134 5.46 4.53 -5.80
N GLN A 135 5.59 5.86 -5.93
CA GLN A 135 5.22 6.58 -7.15
C GLN A 135 6.10 6.20 -8.33
N SER A 136 7.41 6.09 -8.10
CA SER A 136 8.39 5.62 -9.09
C SER A 136 8.08 4.19 -9.54
N ALA A 137 7.80 3.27 -8.60
CA ALA A 137 7.44 1.90 -8.88
C ALA A 137 6.15 1.80 -9.71
N MET A 138 5.10 2.54 -9.33
CA MET A 138 3.85 2.60 -10.09
C MET A 138 4.09 3.08 -11.53
N THR A 139 4.91 4.13 -11.71
CA THR A 139 5.27 4.66 -13.03
C THR A 139 5.98 3.61 -13.88
N ALA A 140 6.96 2.90 -13.31
CA ALA A 140 7.71 1.86 -14.01
C ALA A 140 6.83 0.67 -14.40
N LEU A 141 5.94 0.23 -13.51
CA LEU A 141 5.02 -0.89 -13.75
C LEU A 141 4.02 -0.56 -14.86
N VAL A 142 3.42 0.64 -14.83
CA VAL A 142 2.51 1.10 -15.90
C VAL A 142 3.25 1.21 -17.24
N ALA A 143 4.48 1.73 -17.24
CA ALA A 143 5.28 1.82 -18.45
C ALA A 143 5.59 0.43 -19.04
N ALA A 144 5.83 -0.58 -18.22
CA ALA A 144 6.15 -1.94 -18.66
C ALA A 144 5.00 -2.62 -19.44
N ILE A 145 3.75 -2.26 -19.16
CA ILE A 145 2.56 -2.83 -19.83
C ILE A 145 1.96 -1.89 -20.89
N THR A 146 2.43 -0.65 -20.98
CA THR A 146 1.95 0.29 -21.98
C THR A 146 2.61 -0.04 -23.32
N PRO A 147 1.85 -0.35 -24.37
CA PRO A 147 2.42 -0.66 -25.67
C PRO A 147 3.28 0.51 -26.15
N SER A 148 4.53 0.23 -26.47
CA SER A 148 5.41 1.21 -27.09
C SER A 148 4.83 1.54 -28.46
N GLN A 149 4.31 2.75 -28.63
CA GLN A 149 3.74 3.18 -29.91
C GLN A 149 4.82 2.99 -30.99
N PRO A 150 4.60 2.19 -32.05
CA PRO A 150 5.60 2.05 -33.09
C PRO A 150 5.85 3.43 -33.68
N ARG A 151 7.11 3.90 -33.63
CA ARG A 151 7.51 5.10 -34.36
C ARG A 151 7.20 4.84 -35.83
N GLY A 152 6.10 5.42 -36.30
CA GLY A 152 5.72 5.32 -37.70
C GLY A 152 6.87 5.83 -38.56
N LEU A 153 7.33 4.97 -39.45
CA LEU A 153 8.19 5.35 -40.57
C LEU A 153 7.51 6.50 -41.33
N ARG A 154 8.24 7.59 -41.51
CA ARG A 154 7.98 8.61 -42.53
C ARG A 154 9.14 8.63 -43.49
#